data_AF-A0A6M0S6P7-F1
#
_entry.id   AF-A0A6M0S6P7-F1
#
_cell.length_a   1.000
_cell.length_b   1.000
_cell.length_c   1.000
_cell.angle_alpha   90.00
_cell.angle_beta   90.00
_cell.angle_gamma   90.00
#
_symmetry.space_group_name_H-M   'P 1'
#
loop_
_entity.id
_entity.type
_entity.pdbx_description
1 polymer ?
#
loop_
_entity_poly.entity_id
_entity_poly.type
_entity_poly.pdbx_seq_one_letter_code
_entity_poly.pdbx_strand_id
1 'polypeptide(L)'
;MILMMQGAQRYILENKVPVPCSDENQWREFMRNKDNILIARDEIGPYTVVTVFLGFNHGTASKPKFFQTTCFGTDSARPKYSKDCSWAMLQHRGKIACAEGLIRFFKEKEAGIDRSFSCLDYEVHPPNEIHFILESEEAAKKAMPFNKKHWERRENRVIFCVTARIICDRNSDETY
;
A
#
# COMPACT_ATOMS: atom_id res chain seq x y z
N MET A 1 -8.15 10.06 -46.45
CA MET A 1 -7.24 10.01 -45.30
C MET A 1 -7.88 9.11 -44.26
N ILE A 2 -7.44 7.85 -44.17
CA ILE A 2 -8.04 6.86 -43.27
C ILE A 2 -7.58 7.17 -41.86
N LEU A 3 -8.53 7.44 -40.96
CA LEU A 3 -8.30 7.58 -39.53
C LEU A 3 -7.86 6.20 -39.01
N MET A 4 -6.56 5.93 -38.98
CA MET A 4 -6.04 4.75 -38.29
C MET A 4 -6.39 4.92 -36.82
N MET A 5 -7.32 4.10 -36.31
CA MET A 5 -7.54 3.94 -34.88
C MET A 5 -6.21 3.53 -34.27
N GLN A 6 -5.51 4.47 -33.61
CA GLN A 6 -4.30 4.14 -32.86
C GLN A 6 -4.72 3.19 -31.75
N GLY A 7 -4.39 1.90 -31.92
CA GLY A 7 -4.51 0.93 -30.85
C GLY A 7 -3.70 1.37 -29.63
N ALA A 8 -4.11 0.94 -28.44
CA ALA A 8 -3.35 1.21 -27.23
C ALA A 8 -1.90 0.70 -27.38
N GLN A 9 -0.91 1.56 -27.08
CA GLN A 9 0.51 1.21 -27.15
C GLN A 9 0.80 0.00 -26.25
N ARG A 10 1.41 -1.03 -26.84
CA ARG A 10 1.81 -2.28 -26.19
C ARG A 10 3.21 -2.18 -25.62
N TYR A 11 3.44 -2.91 -24.52
CA TYR A 11 4.71 -2.96 -23.82
C TYR A 11 5.06 -4.40 -23.43
N ILE A 12 6.36 -4.71 -23.43
CA ILE A 12 6.94 -5.93 -22.83
C ILE A 12 7.92 -5.51 -21.72
N LEU A 13 8.51 -6.47 -21.00
CA LEU A 13 9.59 -6.19 -20.05
C LEU A 13 10.93 -6.66 -20.58
N GLU A 14 11.91 -5.76 -20.53
CA GLU A 14 13.33 -6.09 -20.67
C GLU A 14 14.01 -5.75 -19.34
N ASN A 15 14.65 -6.73 -18.69
CA ASN A 15 15.26 -6.54 -17.37
C ASN A 15 14.33 -5.87 -16.33
N LYS A 16 13.04 -6.25 -16.36
CA LYS A 16 11.95 -5.68 -15.52
C LYS A 16 11.63 -4.20 -15.80
N VAL A 17 12.09 -3.64 -16.91
CA VAL A 17 11.76 -2.29 -17.39
C VAL A 17 10.71 -2.39 -18.52
N PRO A 18 9.57 -1.68 -18.43
CA PRO A 18 8.61 -1.62 -19.53
C PRO A 18 9.20 -0.96 -20.77
N VAL A 19 9.20 -1.66 -21.90
CA VAL A 19 9.64 -1.14 -23.20
C VAL A 19 8.52 -1.23 -24.24
N PRO A 20 8.31 -0.20 -25.08
CA PRO A 20 7.32 -0.26 -26.15
C PRO A 20 7.59 -1.43 -27.10
N CYS A 21 6.55 -2.17 -27.46
CA CYS A 21 6.62 -3.28 -28.42
C CYS A 21 5.64 -3.01 -29.56
N SER A 22 6.17 -2.86 -30.78
CA SER A 22 5.37 -2.64 -31.99
C SER A 22 4.90 -3.93 -32.65
N ASP A 23 5.63 -5.04 -32.47
CA ASP A 23 5.27 -6.35 -32.98
C ASP A 23 4.18 -6.99 -32.10
N GLU A 24 2.97 -7.11 -32.67
CA GLU A 24 1.83 -7.70 -31.97
C GLU A 24 2.03 -9.19 -31.64
N ASN A 25 2.71 -9.96 -32.49
CA ASN A 25 2.91 -11.38 -32.26
C ASN A 25 3.90 -11.59 -31.11
N GLN A 26 5.01 -10.85 -31.11
CA GLN A 26 5.97 -10.83 -30.02
C GLN A 26 5.30 -10.46 -28.70
N TRP A 27 4.47 -9.40 -28.69
CA TRP A 27 3.74 -8.99 -27.50
C TRP A 27 2.76 -10.06 -27.02
N ARG A 28 1.99 -10.69 -27.92
CA ARG A 28 1.04 -11.77 -27.57
C ARG A 28 1.75 -12.96 -26.97
N GLU A 29 2.88 -13.37 -27.53
CA GLU A 29 3.70 -14.46 -27.01
C GLU A 29 4.27 -14.11 -25.63
N PHE A 30 4.79 -12.89 -25.47
CA PHE A 30 5.28 -12.39 -24.20
C PHE A 30 4.21 -12.45 -23.10
N MET A 31 3.00 -11.93 -23.39
CA MET A 31 1.90 -11.84 -22.42
C MET A 31 1.24 -13.19 -22.10
N ARG A 32 1.37 -14.20 -22.96
CA ARG A 32 0.89 -15.57 -22.69
C ARG A 32 1.77 -16.33 -21.71
N ASN A 33 3.03 -15.93 -21.58
CA ASN A 33 3.93 -16.55 -20.62
C ASN A 33 3.72 -15.96 -19.22
N LYS A 34 3.24 -16.78 -18.28
CA LYS A 34 2.99 -16.37 -16.89
C LYS A 34 4.24 -15.80 -16.20
N ASP A 35 5.43 -16.29 -16.54
CA ASP A 35 6.69 -15.91 -15.86
C ASP A 35 7.18 -14.53 -16.30
N ASN A 36 6.68 -14.05 -17.45
CA ASN A 36 6.91 -12.69 -17.94
C ASN A 36 6.00 -11.67 -17.26
N ILE A 37 4.75 -12.05 -16.99
CA ILE A 37 3.73 -11.15 -16.43
C ILE A 37 3.69 -11.15 -14.90
N LEU A 38 3.98 -12.27 -14.25
CA LEU A 38 3.94 -12.39 -12.80
C LEU A 38 5.26 -11.87 -12.22
N ILE A 39 5.17 -10.79 -11.46
CA ILE A 39 6.34 -10.16 -10.83
C ILE A 39 6.58 -10.73 -9.44
N ALA A 40 5.52 -10.87 -8.65
CA ALA A 40 5.58 -11.42 -7.29
C ALA A 40 4.23 -12.00 -6.89
N ARG A 41 4.26 -13.03 -6.04
CA ARG A 41 3.09 -13.68 -5.45
C ARG A 41 3.46 -14.21 -4.08
N ASP A 42 2.71 -13.80 -3.07
CA ASP A 42 2.90 -14.22 -1.70
C ASP A 42 1.56 -14.60 -1.06
N GLU A 43 1.55 -15.69 -0.28
CA GLU A 43 0.39 -16.18 0.47
C GLU A 43 0.62 -15.91 1.96
N ILE A 44 -0.33 -15.20 2.60
CA ILE A 44 -0.23 -14.74 3.99
C ILE A 44 -1.55 -15.07 4.68
N GLY A 45 -1.60 -16.23 5.35
CA GLY A 45 -2.85 -16.73 5.95
C GLY A 45 -3.95 -16.84 4.88
N PRO A 46 -5.13 -16.20 5.06
CA PRO A 46 -6.20 -16.22 4.07
C PRO A 46 -6.01 -15.21 2.92
N TYR A 47 -4.91 -14.45 2.92
CA TYR A 47 -4.66 -13.39 1.95
C TYR A 47 -3.65 -13.81 0.89
N THR A 48 -3.79 -13.28 -0.32
CA THR A 48 -2.82 -13.49 -1.39
C THR A 48 -2.46 -12.16 -2.01
N VAL A 49 -1.18 -11.77 -1.95
CA VAL A 49 -0.67 -10.55 -2.58
C VAL A 49 -0.05 -10.91 -3.91
N VAL A 50 -0.46 -10.25 -4.98
CA VAL A 50 0.01 -10.49 -6.34
C VAL A 50 0.40 -9.17 -6.99
N THR A 51 1.56 -9.15 -7.62
CA THR A 51 2.00 -8.07 -8.50
C THR A 51 2.18 -8.60 -9.91
N VAL A 52 1.53 -7.94 -10.87
CA VAL A 52 1.61 -8.29 -12.30
C VAL A 52 2.04 -7.09 -13.14
N PHE A 53 2.68 -7.37 -14.26
CA PHE A 53 2.85 -6.45 -15.38
C PHE A 53 1.63 -6.53 -16.31
N LEU A 54 1.13 -5.37 -16.75
CA LEU A 54 -0.14 -5.24 -17.45
C LEU A 54 -0.02 -5.36 -18.98
N GLY A 55 1.18 -5.17 -19.54
CA GLY A 55 1.39 -5.16 -21.00
C GLY A 55 0.91 -3.89 -21.71
N PHE A 56 0.25 -2.98 -21.00
CA PHE A 56 -0.25 -1.70 -21.49
C PHE A 56 -0.03 -0.59 -20.45
N ASN A 57 -0.03 0.66 -20.90
CA ASN A 57 -0.10 1.80 -19.99
C ASN A 57 -1.55 2.04 -19.54
N HIS A 58 -1.88 1.71 -18.29
CA HIS A 58 -3.19 1.98 -17.66
C HIS A 58 -3.32 3.40 -17.09
N GLY A 59 -2.32 4.25 -17.30
CA GLY A 59 -2.26 5.63 -16.85
C GLY A 59 -2.34 6.62 -18.02
N THR A 60 -1.64 7.73 -17.88
CA THR A 60 -1.41 8.69 -18.98
C THR A 60 0.02 8.59 -19.46
N ALA A 61 0.36 9.24 -20.58
CA ALA A 61 1.75 9.34 -21.03
C ALA A 61 2.66 9.99 -19.96
N SER A 62 2.16 10.99 -19.23
CA SER A 62 2.90 11.69 -18.18
C SER A 62 2.92 10.97 -16.82
N LYS A 63 1.93 10.11 -16.55
CA LYS A 63 1.82 9.32 -15.32
C LYS A 63 1.56 7.84 -15.67
N PRO A 64 2.56 7.13 -16.21
CA PRO A 64 2.36 5.78 -16.69
C PRO A 64 2.10 4.79 -15.56
N LYS A 65 1.30 3.75 -15.86
CA LYS A 65 0.95 2.67 -14.94
C LYS A 65 1.07 1.34 -15.67
N PHE A 66 2.16 0.63 -15.39
CA PHE A 66 2.50 -0.63 -16.07
C PHE A 66 2.35 -1.85 -15.16
N PHE A 67 2.37 -1.63 -13.85
CA PHE A 67 2.28 -2.69 -12.86
C PHE A 67 1.04 -2.51 -12.01
N GLN A 68 0.45 -3.63 -11.60
CA GLN A 68 -0.67 -3.68 -10.69
C GLN A 68 -0.33 -4.60 -9.52
N THR A 69 -0.52 -4.12 -8.30
CA THR A 69 -0.43 -4.90 -7.06
C THR A 69 -1.79 -5.00 -6.40
N THR A 70 -2.25 -6.22 -6.15
CA THR A 70 -3.54 -6.53 -5.53
C THR A 70 -3.33 -7.45 -4.34
N CYS A 71 -4.09 -7.24 -3.26
CA CYS A 71 -4.22 -8.19 -2.17
C CYS A 71 -5.63 -8.78 -2.23
N PHE A 72 -5.74 -10.09 -2.45
CA PHE A 72 -6.99 -10.85 -2.46
C PHE A 72 -7.32 -11.34 -1.04
N GLY A 73 -8.61 -11.58 -0.79
CA GLY A 73 -9.11 -11.98 0.53
C GLY A 73 -9.46 -10.80 1.44
N THR A 74 -9.36 -9.55 0.96
CA THR A 74 -9.87 -8.37 1.68
C THR A 74 -11.10 -7.78 0.96
N ASP A 75 -12.10 -7.32 1.71
CA ASP A 75 -13.30 -6.65 1.16
C ASP A 75 -13.00 -5.30 0.49
N SER A 76 -11.77 -4.81 0.64
CA SER A 76 -11.31 -3.51 0.18
C SER A 76 -10.19 -3.61 -0.87
N ALA A 77 -10.15 -4.70 -1.64
CA ALA A 77 -9.10 -5.01 -2.63
C ALA A 77 -9.00 -3.99 -3.78
N ARG A 78 -8.61 -2.75 -3.46
CA ARG A 78 -8.28 -1.71 -4.44
C ARG A 78 -6.85 -1.95 -4.93
N PRO A 79 -6.65 -2.20 -6.23
CA PRO A 79 -5.33 -2.35 -6.79
C PRO A 79 -4.51 -1.08 -6.62
N LYS A 80 -3.20 -1.26 -6.41
CA LYS A 80 -2.22 -0.18 -6.49
C LYS A 80 -1.47 -0.30 -7.81
N TYR A 81 -1.36 0.81 -8.52
CA TYR A 81 -0.69 0.87 -9.81
C TYR A 81 0.64 1.60 -9.69
N SER A 82 1.66 1.13 -10.41
CA SER A 82 3.01 1.68 -10.38
C SER A 82 3.58 1.81 -11.78
N LYS A 83 4.46 2.81 -11.96
CA LYS A 83 5.16 3.04 -13.23
C LYS A 83 6.30 2.04 -13.46
N ASP A 84 7.02 1.68 -12.41
CA ASP A 84 8.21 0.85 -12.47
C ASP A 84 8.13 -0.35 -11.50
N CYS A 85 8.98 -1.35 -11.76
CA CYS A 85 8.96 -2.61 -11.01
C CYS A 85 9.41 -2.42 -9.57
N SER A 86 10.33 -1.50 -9.27
CA SER A 86 10.84 -1.31 -7.91
C SER A 86 9.78 -0.70 -6.99
N TRP A 87 9.02 0.29 -7.47
CA TRP A 87 7.85 0.79 -6.76
C TRP A 87 6.76 -0.28 -6.69
N ALA A 88 6.51 -1.05 -7.75
CA ALA A 88 5.56 -2.15 -7.67
C ALA A 88 5.90 -3.15 -6.54
N MET A 89 7.18 -3.48 -6.36
CA MET A 89 7.66 -4.33 -5.27
C MET A 89 7.56 -3.68 -3.88
N LEU A 90 7.73 -2.36 -3.76
CA LEU A 90 7.50 -1.66 -2.50
C LEU A 90 6.00 -1.68 -2.12
N GLN A 91 5.10 -1.47 -3.09
CA GLN A 91 3.66 -1.63 -2.87
C GLN A 91 3.30 -3.08 -2.48
N HIS A 92 3.96 -4.06 -3.10
CA HIS A 92 3.79 -5.48 -2.76
C HIS A 92 4.10 -5.74 -1.28
N ARG A 93 5.29 -5.34 -0.82
CA ARG A 93 5.67 -5.47 0.60
C ARG A 93 4.74 -4.72 1.54
N GLY A 94 4.25 -3.54 1.14
CA GLY A 94 3.26 -2.79 1.90
C GLY A 94 1.94 -3.57 2.07
N LYS A 95 1.47 -4.25 1.03
CA LYS A 95 0.28 -5.11 1.08
C LYS A 95 0.48 -6.36 1.92
N ILE A 96 1.67 -6.97 1.90
CA ILE A 96 2.05 -8.06 2.82
C ILE A 96 1.92 -7.59 4.28
N ALA A 97 2.55 -6.46 4.62
CA ALA A 97 2.48 -5.91 5.98
C ALA A 97 1.04 -5.59 6.43
N CYS A 98 0.19 -5.12 5.50
CA CYS A 98 -1.23 -4.94 5.78
C CYS A 98 -1.95 -6.28 6.07
N ALA A 99 -1.68 -7.32 5.27
CA ALA A 99 -2.25 -8.65 5.47
C ALA A 99 -1.84 -9.25 6.82
N GLU A 100 -0.55 -9.18 7.17
CA GLU A 100 -0.04 -9.60 8.48
C GLU A 100 -0.71 -8.82 9.63
N GLY A 101 -0.91 -7.51 9.45
CA GLY A 101 -1.62 -6.66 10.41
C GLY A 101 -3.07 -7.10 10.64
N LEU A 102 -3.80 -7.47 9.58
CA LEU A 102 -5.15 -8.00 9.69
C LEU A 102 -5.19 -9.36 10.39
N ILE A 103 -4.27 -10.27 10.08
CA ILE A 103 -4.15 -11.55 10.78
C ILE A 103 -3.95 -11.33 12.28
N ARG A 104 -3.02 -10.44 12.65
CA ARG A 104 -2.77 -10.11 14.05
C ARG A 104 -4.03 -9.56 14.73
N PHE A 105 -4.72 -8.63 14.06
CA PHE A 105 -5.97 -8.06 14.59
C PHE A 105 -7.03 -9.12 14.85
N PHE A 106 -7.25 -10.05 13.92
CA PHE A 106 -8.24 -11.13 14.11
C PHE A 106 -7.83 -12.09 15.22
N LYS A 107 -6.54 -12.45 15.33
CA LYS A 107 -6.03 -13.27 16.44
C LYS A 107 -6.21 -12.60 17.80
N GLU A 108 -5.95 -11.30 17.89
CA GLU A 108 -6.19 -10.53 19.13
C GLU A 108 -7.68 -10.54 19.47
N LYS A 109 -8.56 -10.31 18.49
CA LYS A 109 -10.01 -10.33 18.68
C LYS A 109 -10.52 -11.71 19.14
N GLU A 110 -10.04 -12.79 18.53
CA GLU A 110 -10.39 -14.17 18.91
C GLU A 110 -9.91 -14.52 20.32
N ALA A 111 -8.77 -13.98 20.73
CA ALA A 111 -8.25 -14.10 22.10
C ALA A 111 -8.97 -13.19 23.11
N GLY A 112 -10.01 -12.46 22.70
CA GLY A 112 -10.74 -11.52 23.56
C GLY A 112 -9.94 -10.25 23.91
N ILE A 113 -8.85 -9.97 23.19
CA ILE A 113 -8.05 -8.76 23.38
C ILE A 113 -8.77 -7.61 22.69
N ASP A 114 -9.42 -6.76 23.48
CA ASP A 114 -10.00 -5.52 23.01
C ASP A 114 -9.01 -4.35 23.19
N ARG A 115 -8.57 -3.79 22.06
CA ARG A 115 -7.70 -2.61 21.94
C ARG A 115 -8.48 -1.30 21.82
N SER A 116 -9.80 -1.34 21.93
CA SER A 116 -10.62 -0.14 22.00
C SER A 116 -10.27 0.69 23.24
N PHE A 117 -10.52 2.00 23.17
CA PHE A 117 -10.37 2.89 24.29
C PHE A 117 -11.52 3.88 24.35
N SER A 118 -11.95 4.17 25.58
CA SER A 118 -12.90 5.24 25.85
C SER A 118 -12.15 6.55 26.01
N CYS A 119 -12.52 7.53 25.21
CA CYS A 119 -12.01 8.89 25.30
C CYS A 119 -12.94 9.70 26.21
N LEU A 120 -12.38 10.34 27.24
CA LEU A 120 -13.11 11.31 28.06
C LEU A 120 -13.26 12.64 27.32
N ASP A 121 -12.17 13.10 26.70
CA ASP A 121 -12.10 14.37 25.99
C ASP A 121 -10.89 14.39 25.04
N TYR A 122 -10.80 15.37 24.16
CA TYR A 122 -9.64 15.56 23.30
C TYR A 122 -9.18 17.01 23.25
N GLU A 123 -7.87 17.21 23.18
CA GLU A 123 -7.25 18.53 22.98
C GLU A 123 -6.56 18.54 21.61
N VAL A 124 -6.84 19.57 20.81
CA VAL A 124 -6.08 19.83 19.59
C VAL A 124 -4.93 20.76 19.96
N HIS A 125 -3.71 20.32 19.66
CA HIS A 125 -2.46 21.04 19.89
C HIS A 125 -1.85 21.40 18.53
N PRO A 126 -2.15 22.60 18.00
CA PRO A 126 -1.58 23.05 16.75
C PRO A 126 -0.04 23.10 16.83
N PRO A 127 0.66 22.84 15.72
CA PRO A 127 0.11 22.57 14.39
C PRO A 127 -0.34 21.12 14.15
N ASN A 128 0.06 20.17 14.99
CA ASN A 128 0.25 18.78 14.53
C ASN A 128 -0.09 17.69 15.54
N GLU A 129 -0.66 17.99 16.70
CA GLU A 129 -0.96 16.98 17.70
C GLU A 129 -2.45 16.98 18.05
N ILE A 130 -3.00 15.77 18.25
CA ILE A 130 -4.32 15.57 18.84
C ILE A 130 -4.13 14.66 20.04
N HIS A 131 -4.49 15.14 21.23
CA HIS A 131 -4.31 14.43 22.48
C HIS A 131 -5.68 13.88 22.88
N PHE A 132 -5.84 12.56 22.91
CA PHE A 132 -7.02 11.91 23.47
C PHE A 132 -6.79 11.63 24.94
N ILE A 133 -7.64 12.19 25.80
CA ILE A 133 -7.59 12.03 27.26
C ILE A 133 -8.41 10.79 27.62
N LEU A 134 -7.78 9.84 28.30
CA LEU A 134 -8.40 8.60 28.75
C LEU A 134 -8.66 8.66 30.25
N GLU A 135 -9.50 7.74 30.73
CA GLU A 135 -9.88 7.62 32.14
C GLU A 135 -8.70 7.33 33.08
N SER A 136 -7.63 6.67 32.59
CA SER A 136 -6.46 6.30 33.39
C SER A 136 -5.23 5.97 32.53
N GLU A 137 -4.05 5.93 33.16
CA GLU A 137 -2.82 5.43 32.53
C GLU A 137 -2.92 3.94 32.16
N GLU A 138 -3.65 3.14 32.95
CA GLU A 138 -3.90 1.73 32.65
C GLU A 138 -4.78 1.56 31.41
N ALA A 139 -5.78 2.42 31.22
CA ALA A 139 -6.56 2.47 29.98
C ALA A 139 -5.66 2.80 28.78
N ALA A 140 -4.72 3.74 28.92
CA ALA A 140 -3.74 4.05 27.88
C ALA A 140 -2.82 2.84 27.57
N LYS A 141 -2.35 2.12 28.60
CA LYS A 141 -1.53 0.91 28.44
C LYS A 141 -2.28 -0.22 27.73
N LYS A 142 -3.57 -0.39 28.01
CA LYS A 142 -4.40 -1.41 27.36
C LYS A 142 -4.66 -1.09 25.89
N ALA A 143 -5.00 0.17 25.60
CA ALA A 143 -5.47 0.65 24.32
C ALA A 143 -4.50 0.35 23.15
N MET A 144 -3.22 0.71 23.30
CA MET A 144 -2.30 0.72 22.17
C MET A 144 -0.96 0.04 22.50
N PRO A 145 -0.52 -0.96 21.71
CA PRO A 145 0.76 -1.65 21.91
C PRO A 145 1.94 -0.72 21.59
N PHE A 146 3.09 -0.82 22.25
CA PHE A 146 4.27 0.05 21.98
C PHE A 146 4.65 0.09 20.48
N ASN A 147 4.19 1.11 19.75
CA ASN A 147 4.60 1.39 18.37
C ASN A 147 4.55 2.91 18.11
N LYS A 148 5.72 3.51 17.88
CA LYS A 148 5.97 4.95 17.96
C LYS A 148 6.16 5.60 16.59
N LYS A 149 5.18 5.50 15.69
CA LYS A 149 5.29 6.15 14.35
C LYS A 149 4.42 7.40 14.21
N HIS A 150 3.13 7.30 14.52
CA HIS A 150 2.16 8.40 14.39
C HIS A 150 1.41 8.66 15.69
N TRP A 151 1.79 7.99 16.77
CA TRP A 151 1.22 8.23 18.07
C TRP A 151 2.22 7.93 19.19
N GLU A 152 2.00 8.55 20.34
CA GLU A 152 2.76 8.36 21.57
C GLU A 152 1.79 8.19 22.75
N ARG A 153 2.20 7.41 23.75
CA ARG A 153 1.51 7.34 25.05
C ARG A 153 2.23 8.26 26.03
N ARG A 154 1.49 9.16 26.67
CA ARG A 154 1.96 10.02 27.77
C ARG A 154 0.92 9.97 28.88
N GLU A 155 1.24 9.31 29.99
CA GLU A 155 0.31 9.17 31.13
C GLU A 155 -1.05 8.60 30.70
N ASN A 156 -2.16 9.26 31.04
CA ASN A 156 -3.52 8.90 30.62
C ASN A 156 -3.88 9.40 29.20
N ARG A 157 -2.90 9.78 28.38
CA ARG A 157 -3.14 10.32 27.04
C ARG A 157 -2.59 9.42 25.93
N VAL A 158 -3.35 9.35 24.84
CA VAL A 158 -2.86 8.87 23.54
C VAL A 158 -2.75 10.07 22.62
N ILE A 159 -1.55 10.40 22.20
CA ILE A 159 -1.26 11.56 21.35
C ILE A 159 -1.07 11.07 19.94
N PHE A 160 -1.86 11.58 18.99
CA PHE A 160 -1.64 11.36 17.56
C PHE A 160 -0.87 12.53 16.96
N CYS A 161 0.25 12.22 16.32
CA CYS A 161 1.06 13.17 15.58
C CYS A 161 0.55 13.21 14.13
N VAL A 162 -0.17 14.27 13.79
CA VAL A 162 -0.83 14.52 12.49
C VAL A 162 0.19 14.79 11.38
N THR A 163 1.39 15.28 11.72
CA THR A 163 2.56 15.11 10.85
C THR A 163 3.31 13.85 11.26
N ALA A 164 3.59 13.01 10.26
CA ALA A 164 4.71 12.09 10.38
C ALA A 164 5.90 12.89 10.93
N ARG A 165 6.54 12.44 12.01
CA ARG A 165 7.93 12.85 12.24
C ARG A 165 8.61 12.58 10.92
N ILE A 166 8.96 13.65 10.20
CA ILE A 166 9.93 13.62 9.13
C ILE A 166 11.16 13.07 9.86
N ILE A 167 11.36 11.76 9.74
CA ILE A 167 12.67 11.21 9.96
C ILE A 167 13.47 11.91 8.87
N CYS A 168 14.29 12.87 9.31
CA CYS A 168 15.16 13.66 8.48
C CYS A 168 15.88 12.75 7.48
N ASP A 169 16.03 13.29 6.28
CA ASP A 169 16.68 12.72 5.10
C ASP A 169 15.88 11.68 4.30
N ARG A 170 15.01 12.19 3.43
CA ARG A 170 15.13 11.95 1.98
C ARG A 170 14.31 12.97 1.20
N ASN A 171 15.02 13.76 0.39
CA ASN A 171 14.51 14.53 -0.72
C ASN A 171 13.44 13.75 -1.49
N SER A 172 12.24 14.31 -1.63
CA SER A 172 11.54 14.36 -2.92
C SER A 172 10.18 15.02 -2.73
N ASP A 173 10.03 16.14 -3.42
CA ASP A 173 8.76 16.72 -3.85
C ASP A 173 7.77 15.64 -4.28
N GLU A 174 6.54 15.70 -3.78
CA GLU A 174 5.35 15.16 -4.45
C GLU A 174 4.08 15.70 -3.79
N THR A 175 3.54 16.78 -4.37
CA THR A 175 2.19 17.29 -4.13
C THR A 175 1.19 16.62 -5.10
N TYR A 176 0.13 16.06 -4.52
CA TYR A 176 -1.18 15.62 -5.05
C TYR A 176 -1.35 15.20 -6.52
#